data_AF-A0A3Q0J8Y3-F1
#
_entry.id   AF-A0A3Q0J8Y3-F1
#
_cell.length_a   1.000
_cell.length_b   1.000
_cell.length_c   1.000
_cell.angle_alpha   90.00
_cell.angle_beta   90.00
_cell.angle_gamma   90.00
#
_symmetry.space_group_name_H-M   'P 1'
#
loop_
_entity.id
_entity.type
_entity.pdbx_description
1 polymer ?
#
loop_
_entity_poly.entity_id
_entity_poly.type
_entity_poly.pdbx_seq_one_letter_code
_entity_poly.pdbx_strand_id
1 'polypeptide(L)'
;MFQVHLFYIQLEGIEVGWRSGIRRSRREYPEIPKIDFLWMNVMPDLRDLERKFNGTADFNPYRPPLSFAMLTYFPDNPSNYILAHGSSGTYNSMLRIQKRYNFAYHSTGDVDSDLVNGRIQTFSSYPGAIFSGDDYYQVRSITGETLTIVGTELKNHNQSTWNYDDIETEYPVSIWSQ
;
A
#
# COMPACT_ATOMS: atom_id res chain seq x y z
N MET A 1 -5.10 -14.32 -11.67
CA MET A 1 -5.76 -13.58 -10.57
C MET A 1 -6.36 -12.29 -11.11
N PHE A 2 -7.68 -12.11 -11.07
CA PHE A 2 -8.36 -10.94 -11.64
C PHE A 2 -8.08 -9.64 -10.86
N GLN A 3 -8.16 -9.68 -9.52
CA GLN A 3 -7.94 -8.48 -8.68
C GLN A 3 -6.50 -7.95 -8.80
N VAL A 4 -5.50 -8.84 -8.79
CA VAL A 4 -4.09 -8.48 -9.03
C VAL A 4 -3.90 -7.78 -10.38
N HIS A 5 -4.62 -8.24 -11.42
CA HIS A 5 -4.54 -7.60 -12.73
C HIS A 5 -5.07 -6.16 -12.70
N LEU A 6 -6.16 -5.90 -11.97
CA LEU A 6 -6.70 -4.54 -11.80
C LEU A 6 -5.69 -3.59 -11.12
N PHE A 7 -4.90 -4.09 -10.16
CA PHE A 7 -3.83 -3.31 -9.53
C PHE A 7 -2.79 -2.84 -10.57
N TYR A 8 -2.32 -3.74 -11.43
CA TYR A 8 -1.36 -3.37 -12.47
C TYR A 8 -1.94 -2.44 -13.53
N ILE A 9 -3.22 -2.59 -13.89
CA ILE A 9 -3.93 -1.62 -14.74
C ILE A 9 -3.94 -0.24 -14.09
N GLN A 10 -4.21 -0.15 -12.79
CA GLN A 10 -4.20 1.13 -12.09
C GLN A 10 -2.80 1.76 -12.08
N LEU A 11 -1.75 0.96 -11.89
CA LEU A 11 -0.37 1.42 -11.93
C LEU A 11 0.00 1.99 -13.31
N GLU A 12 -0.36 1.28 -14.38
CA GLU A 12 -0.21 1.77 -15.76
C GLU A 12 -1.03 3.04 -16.01
N GLY A 13 -2.24 3.11 -15.47
CA GLY A 13 -3.10 4.30 -15.55
C GLY A 13 -2.46 5.55 -14.96
N ILE A 14 -1.72 5.42 -13.85
CA ILE A 14 -0.95 6.54 -13.27
C ILE A 14 0.18 6.98 -14.20
N GLU A 15 0.93 6.05 -14.77
CA GLU A 15 2.00 6.37 -15.72
C GLU A 15 1.43 7.16 -16.92
N VAL A 16 0.38 6.64 -17.55
CA VAL A 16 -0.28 7.28 -18.70
C VAL A 16 -0.86 8.65 -18.32
N GLY A 17 -1.47 8.74 -17.13
CA GLY A 17 -2.04 9.96 -16.58
C GLY A 17 -0.98 11.04 -16.34
N TRP A 18 0.16 10.67 -15.76
CA TRP A 18 1.31 11.56 -15.54
C TRP A 18 1.87 12.10 -16.86
N ARG A 19 2.16 11.21 -17.82
CA ARG A 19 2.68 11.60 -19.15
C ARG A 19 1.72 12.54 -19.87
N SER A 20 0.42 12.26 -19.80
CA SER A 20 -0.61 13.13 -20.36
C SER A 20 -0.74 14.46 -19.61
N GLY A 21 -0.51 14.47 -18.30
CA GLY A 21 -0.45 15.67 -17.45
C GLY A 21 0.71 16.59 -17.85
N ILE A 22 1.92 16.07 -17.98
CA ILE A 22 3.10 16.82 -18.44
C ILE A 22 2.82 17.45 -19.80
N ARG A 23 2.37 16.64 -20.79
CA ARG A 23 2.06 17.13 -22.15
C ARG A 23 1.05 18.29 -22.13
N ARG A 24 0.03 18.23 -21.26
CA ARG A 24 -0.95 19.32 -21.10
C ARG A 24 -0.40 20.55 -20.40
N SER A 25 0.52 20.38 -19.45
CA SER A 25 1.10 21.48 -18.67
C SER A 25 1.97 22.42 -19.50
N ARG A 26 2.47 21.97 -20.66
CA ARG A 26 3.45 22.68 -21.51
C ARG A 26 4.73 23.09 -20.75
N ARG A 27 4.99 22.43 -19.63
CA ARG A 27 6.21 22.60 -18.83
C ARG A 27 7.14 21.43 -19.09
N GLU A 28 8.43 21.72 -19.09
CA GLU A 28 9.46 20.71 -19.08
C GLU A 28 9.59 20.17 -17.65
N TYR A 29 9.33 18.88 -17.51
CA TYR A 29 9.59 18.12 -16.30
C TYR A 29 10.56 17.00 -16.64
N PRO A 30 11.43 16.59 -15.70
CA PRO A 30 12.22 15.37 -15.87
C PRO A 30 11.30 14.19 -16.17
N GLU A 31 11.70 13.35 -17.14
CA GLU A 31 10.97 12.12 -17.41
C GLU A 31 11.11 11.18 -16.20
N ILE A 32 9.98 10.58 -15.80
CA ILE A 32 9.95 9.52 -14.80
C ILE A 32 9.92 8.20 -15.58
N PRO A 33 10.97 7.36 -15.49
CA PRO A 33 10.98 6.03 -16.05
C PRO A 33 9.79 5.19 -15.57
N LYS A 34 9.32 4.25 -16.41
CA LYS A 34 8.24 3.32 -16.05
C LYS A 34 8.53 2.57 -14.74
N ILE A 35 9.78 2.16 -14.55
CA ILE A 35 10.21 1.44 -13.35
C ILE A 35 10.03 2.27 -12.07
N ASP A 36 10.14 3.60 -12.14
CA ASP A 36 9.99 4.47 -10.96
C ASP A 36 8.54 4.51 -10.45
N PHE A 37 7.55 4.34 -11.33
CA PHE A 37 6.17 4.12 -10.90
C PHE A 37 6.02 2.84 -10.11
N LEU A 38 6.70 1.77 -10.54
CA LEU A 38 6.74 0.52 -9.78
C LEU A 38 7.48 0.71 -8.46
N TRP A 39 8.66 1.34 -8.46
CA TRP A 39 9.45 1.60 -7.24
C TRP A 39 8.65 2.36 -6.17
N MET A 40 7.91 3.39 -6.56
CA MET A 40 6.99 4.11 -5.66
C MET A 40 5.93 3.21 -5.02
N ASN A 41 5.64 2.05 -5.63
CA ASN A 41 4.62 1.11 -5.20
C ASN A 41 5.13 -0.22 -4.63
N VAL A 42 6.45 -0.45 -4.62
CA VAL A 42 7.07 -1.63 -3.99
C VAL A 42 8.05 -1.24 -2.87
N MET A 43 8.28 0.06 -2.65
CA MET A 43 9.17 0.61 -1.62
C MET A 43 9.12 -0.12 -0.27
N PRO A 44 7.94 -0.47 0.28
CA PRO A 44 7.89 -1.21 1.53
C PRO A 44 8.51 -2.61 1.45
N ASP A 45 8.26 -3.36 0.35
CA ASP A 45 8.79 -4.70 0.10
C ASP A 45 10.32 -4.67 -0.12
N LEU A 46 10.85 -3.59 -0.72
CA LEU A 46 12.28 -3.46 -0.99
C LEU A 46 13.13 -3.56 0.26
N ARG A 47 12.63 -3.08 1.40
CA ARG A 47 13.38 -3.13 2.66
C ARG A 47 13.64 -4.57 3.12
N ASP A 48 12.69 -5.47 2.85
CA ASP A 48 12.84 -6.89 3.17
C ASP A 48 13.62 -7.63 2.07
N LEU A 49 13.45 -7.25 0.80
CA LEU A 49 14.27 -7.77 -0.30
C LEU A 49 15.75 -7.39 -0.15
N GLU A 50 16.07 -6.16 0.25
CA GLU A 50 17.44 -5.74 0.55
C GLU A 50 18.05 -6.62 1.64
N ARG A 51 17.30 -6.95 2.69
CA ARG A 51 17.77 -7.87 3.74
C ARG A 51 17.97 -9.29 3.23
N LYS A 52 17.04 -9.80 2.43
CA LYS A 52 17.14 -11.13 1.81
C LYS A 52 18.39 -11.25 0.93
N PHE A 53 18.68 -10.23 0.12
CA PHE A 53 19.78 -10.25 -0.85
C PHE A 53 21.10 -9.67 -0.31
N ASN A 54 21.26 -9.53 1.02
CA ASN A 54 22.44 -8.94 1.65
C ASN A 54 22.81 -7.54 1.09
N GLY A 55 21.81 -6.77 0.71
CA GLY A 55 21.96 -5.35 0.39
C GLY A 55 22.53 -4.59 1.58
N THR A 56 23.24 -3.49 1.32
CA THR A 56 23.94 -2.66 2.32
C THR A 56 23.00 -1.86 3.24
N ALA A 57 21.80 -2.37 3.53
CA ALA A 57 20.85 -1.71 4.41
C ALA A 57 21.48 -1.60 5.80
N ASP A 58 21.88 -0.38 6.15
CA ASP A 58 22.36 0.01 7.48
C ASP A 58 21.22 -0.18 8.47
N PHE A 59 21.03 -1.42 8.93
CA PHE A 59 20.12 -1.71 10.01
C PHE A 59 20.79 -1.24 11.30
N ASN A 60 20.44 -0.03 11.71
CA ASN A 60 20.78 0.45 13.04
C ASN A 60 19.71 -0.06 14.03
N PRO A 61 19.99 -1.11 14.84
CA PRO A 61 19.04 -1.62 15.83
C PRO A 61 18.65 -0.57 16.89
N TYR A 62 19.44 0.49 17.03
CA TYR A 62 19.21 1.57 17.99
C TYR A 62 18.28 2.68 17.47
N ARG A 63 17.80 2.59 16.22
CA ARG A 63 16.83 3.54 15.65
C ARG A 63 15.70 2.83 14.90
N PRO A 64 14.86 2.03 15.58
CA PRO A 64 13.72 1.43 14.93
C PRO A 64 12.71 2.52 14.49
N PRO A 65 12.07 2.38 13.32
CA PRO A 65 10.83 3.09 13.02
C PRO A 65 9.80 2.75 14.10
N LEU A 66 9.10 3.75 14.61
CA LEU A 66 8.16 3.62 15.73
C LEU A 66 6.72 3.79 15.25
N SER A 67 6.30 2.96 14.29
CA SER A 67 4.88 2.90 13.94
C SER A 67 4.09 2.27 15.09
N PHE A 68 2.87 2.76 15.35
CA PHE A 68 2.01 2.23 16.39
C PHE A 68 0.55 2.17 15.92
N ALA A 69 -0.17 1.19 16.45
CA ALA A 69 -1.63 1.13 16.38
C ALA A 69 -2.15 0.98 17.81
N MET A 70 -3.21 1.72 18.14
CA MET A 70 -3.82 1.71 19.46
C MET A 70 -5.32 1.60 19.34
N LEU A 71 -5.89 0.54 19.92
CA LEU A 71 -7.32 0.35 20.05
C LEU A 71 -7.70 0.59 21.52
N THR A 72 -8.56 1.58 21.76
CA THR A 72 -9.06 1.89 23.10
C THR A 72 -10.58 1.91 23.10
N TYR A 73 -11.18 1.43 24.18
CA TYR A 73 -12.64 1.36 24.36
C TYR A 73 -13.04 2.32 25.47
N PHE A 74 -14.24 2.90 25.35
CA PHE A 74 -14.78 3.72 26.42
C PHE A 74 -15.38 2.83 27.53
N PRO A 75 -14.99 3.02 28.81
CA PRO A 75 -15.43 2.14 29.90
C PRO A 75 -16.95 1.99 30.02
N ASP A 76 -17.69 3.06 29.75
CA ASP A 76 -19.14 3.11 29.90
C ASP A 76 -19.90 2.52 28.70
N ASN A 77 -19.23 2.34 27.56
CA ASN A 77 -19.83 1.78 26.35
C ASN A 77 -18.78 1.05 25.50
N PRO A 78 -18.67 -0.28 25.60
CA PRO A 78 -17.72 -1.09 24.83
C PRO A 78 -17.93 -1.02 23.30
N SER A 79 -19.11 -0.59 22.83
CA SER A 79 -19.35 -0.37 21.40
C SER A 79 -18.73 0.92 20.87
N ASN A 80 -18.35 1.84 21.77
CA ASN A 80 -17.57 3.01 21.43
C ASN A 80 -16.08 2.66 21.60
N TYR A 81 -15.33 2.78 20.50
CA TYR A 81 -13.90 2.58 20.49
C TYR A 81 -13.22 3.65 19.64
N ILE A 82 -11.95 3.91 19.93
CA ILE A 82 -11.05 4.70 19.08
C ILE A 82 -9.95 3.76 18.60
N LEU A 83 -9.76 3.77 17.29
CA LEU A 83 -8.59 3.17 16.66
C LEU A 83 -7.67 4.29 16.16
N ALA A 84 -6.53 4.43 16.81
CA ALA A 84 -5.48 5.38 16.45
C ALA A 84 -4.36 4.64 15.73
N HIS A 85 -3.76 5.28 14.73
CA HIS A 85 -2.59 4.78 14.02
C HIS A 85 -1.58 5.90 13.84
N GLY A 86 -0.32 5.59 14.09
CA GLY A 86 0.82 6.46 13.83
C GLY A 86 1.83 5.72 12.98
N SER A 87 2.12 6.27 11.80
CA SER A 87 3.13 5.72 10.89
C SER A 87 4.48 6.40 11.11
N SER A 88 5.54 5.60 11.10
CA SER A 88 6.92 6.07 11.11
C SER A 88 7.50 6.01 9.71
N GLY A 89 8.20 7.07 9.32
CA GLY A 89 8.88 7.19 8.03
C GLY A 89 9.98 8.23 8.09
N THR A 90 10.77 8.30 7.04
CA THR A 90 11.81 9.31 6.89
C THR A 90 11.18 10.68 6.60
N TYR A 91 11.83 11.78 6.99
CA TYR A 91 11.25 13.11 6.80
C TYR A 91 11.01 13.50 5.33
N ASN A 92 11.79 12.94 4.41
CA ASN A 92 11.58 13.10 2.97
C ASN A 92 10.31 12.39 2.45
N SER A 93 9.68 11.49 3.22
CA SER A 93 8.38 10.89 2.85
C SER A 93 7.18 11.72 3.32
N MET A 94 7.37 12.85 4.01
CA MET A 94 6.27 13.66 4.56
C MET A 94 5.40 14.40 3.52
N LEU A 95 5.58 14.17 2.22
CA LEU A 95 4.61 14.61 1.24
C LEU A 95 3.44 13.62 1.24
N ARG A 96 2.32 14.01 1.89
CA ARG A 96 1.18 13.14 2.18
C ARG A 96 -0.06 13.51 1.38
N ILE A 97 -0.86 12.50 1.07
CA ILE A 97 -2.18 12.65 0.46
C ILE A 97 -3.14 11.68 1.15
N GLN A 98 -4.26 12.18 1.68
CA GLN A 98 -5.37 11.32 2.04
C GLN A 98 -6.20 11.02 0.79
N LYS A 99 -6.36 9.74 0.46
CA LYS A 99 -7.04 9.30 -0.76
C LYS A 99 -8.38 8.67 -0.42
N ARG A 100 -9.34 8.87 -1.31
CA ARG A 100 -10.61 8.16 -1.32
C ARG A 100 -10.87 7.61 -2.70
N TYR A 101 -10.93 6.29 -2.81
CA TYR A 101 -11.33 5.61 -4.03
C TYR A 101 -12.77 5.13 -3.91
N ASN A 102 -13.47 5.18 -5.04
CA ASN A 102 -14.81 4.64 -5.21
C ASN A 102 -14.81 3.92 -6.57
N PHE A 103 -14.37 2.67 -6.54
CA PHE A 103 -14.30 1.85 -7.74
C PHE A 103 -15.63 1.17 -8.02
N ALA A 104 -15.82 0.77 -9.28
CA ALA A 104 -16.91 -0.09 -9.71
C ALA A 104 -16.35 -1.46 -10.13
N TYR A 105 -15.41 -2.00 -9.35
CA TYR A 105 -14.80 -3.28 -9.64
C TYR A 105 -15.73 -4.44 -9.29
N HIS A 106 -15.62 -5.47 -10.10
CA HIS A 106 -16.32 -6.74 -9.97
C HIS A 106 -15.44 -7.74 -9.21
N SER A 107 -16.06 -8.72 -8.56
CA SER A 107 -15.32 -9.73 -7.77
C SER A 107 -14.53 -10.68 -8.67
N THR A 108 -15.01 -10.93 -9.88
CA THR A 108 -14.33 -11.71 -10.91
C THR A 108 -14.29 -10.93 -12.23
N GLY A 109 -13.62 -11.50 -13.25
CA GLY A 109 -13.61 -10.92 -14.59
C GLY A 109 -14.90 -11.12 -15.38
N ASP A 110 -15.91 -11.77 -14.78
CA ASP A 110 -17.23 -11.93 -15.37
C ASP A 110 -18.04 -10.64 -15.21
N VAL A 111 -18.68 -10.21 -16.30
CA VAL A 111 -19.54 -9.02 -16.36
C VAL A 111 -20.73 -9.14 -15.42
N ASP A 112 -21.22 -10.37 -15.21
CA ASP A 112 -22.38 -10.64 -14.37
C ASP A 112 -21.99 -10.87 -12.90
N SER A 113 -20.70 -10.79 -12.54
CA SER A 113 -20.28 -11.01 -11.15
C SER A 113 -20.63 -9.85 -10.23
N ASP A 114 -20.81 -10.15 -8.95
CA ASP A 114 -21.11 -9.12 -7.96
C ASP A 114 -19.96 -8.12 -7.80
N LEU A 115 -20.31 -6.88 -7.49
CA LEU A 115 -19.34 -5.84 -7.15
C LEU A 115 -18.51 -6.23 -5.91
N VAL A 116 -17.24 -5.82 -5.90
CA VAL A 116 -16.37 -6.07 -4.75
C VAL A 116 -16.93 -5.43 -3.48
N ASN A 117 -16.95 -6.20 -2.40
CA ASN A 117 -17.16 -5.64 -1.08
C ASN A 117 -15.93 -4.80 -0.72
N GLY A 118 -16.12 -3.54 -0.32
CA GLY A 118 -14.99 -2.63 -0.09
C GLY A 118 -14.60 -1.76 -1.29
N ARG A 119 -15.50 -1.55 -2.25
CA ARG A 119 -15.23 -0.68 -3.43
C ARG A 119 -14.97 0.79 -3.08
N ILE A 120 -15.44 1.24 -1.92
CA ILE A 120 -15.16 2.57 -1.37
C ILE A 120 -14.12 2.43 -0.27
N GLN A 121 -12.96 3.06 -0.47
CA GLN A 121 -11.84 2.97 0.45
C GLN A 121 -11.29 4.37 0.70
N THR A 122 -11.02 4.71 1.95
CA THR A 122 -10.34 5.95 2.34
C THR A 122 -9.09 5.60 3.12
N PHE A 123 -7.94 6.16 2.76
CA PHE A 123 -6.66 5.76 3.36
C PHE A 123 -5.63 6.89 3.33
N SER A 124 -4.68 6.86 4.28
CA SER A 124 -3.51 7.74 4.25
C SER A 124 -2.53 7.24 3.18
N SER A 125 -1.91 8.12 2.41
CA SER A 125 -1.08 7.72 1.26
C SER A 125 -0.03 8.79 0.90
N TYR A 126 0.67 8.53 -0.21
CA TYR A 126 1.76 9.31 -0.76
C TYR A 126 1.50 9.60 -2.24
N PRO A 127 2.03 10.68 -2.83
CA PRO A 127 1.99 10.89 -4.28
C PRO A 127 2.57 9.69 -5.03
N GLY A 128 1.96 9.29 -6.15
CA GLY A 128 2.42 8.18 -6.99
C GLY A 128 2.12 6.77 -6.45
N ALA A 129 1.94 6.61 -5.13
CA ALA A 129 1.49 5.35 -4.53
C ALA A 129 0.01 5.08 -4.84
N ILE A 130 -0.39 3.83 -5.07
CA ILE A 130 -1.82 3.47 -5.29
C ILE A 130 -2.46 2.84 -4.06
N PHE A 131 -1.68 2.64 -3.00
CA PHE A 131 -2.08 2.10 -1.71
C PHE A 131 -1.59 3.02 -0.58
N SER A 132 -1.79 2.60 0.68
CA SER A 132 -1.50 3.43 1.85
C SER A 132 -0.02 3.63 2.12
N GLY A 133 0.76 2.56 2.18
CA GLY A 133 2.17 2.59 2.60
C GLY A 133 2.37 2.80 4.11
N ASP A 134 1.39 3.39 4.80
CA ASP A 134 1.35 3.48 6.28
C ASP A 134 0.65 2.28 6.93
N ASP A 135 -0.33 1.73 6.21
CA ASP A 135 -1.37 0.81 6.68
C ASP A 135 -2.43 1.46 7.55
N TYR A 136 -3.17 2.41 6.96
CA TYR A 136 -4.46 2.85 7.50
C TYR A 136 -5.50 2.92 6.39
N TYR A 137 -6.54 2.09 6.48
CA TYR A 137 -7.68 2.09 5.56
C TYR A 137 -9.00 2.09 6.31
N GLN A 138 -9.96 2.82 5.76
CA GLN A 138 -11.39 2.70 6.06
C GLN A 138 -12.08 2.19 4.80
N VAL A 139 -12.55 0.96 4.86
CA VAL A 139 -13.15 0.23 3.74
C VAL A 139 -14.64 0.09 4.03
N ARG A 140 -15.47 0.65 3.15
CA ARG A 140 -16.93 0.61 3.31
C ARG A 140 -17.51 -0.60 2.60
N SER A 141 -18.29 -1.39 3.33
CA SER A 141 -18.99 -2.53 2.79
C SER A 141 -20.15 -2.11 1.88
N ILE A 142 -20.68 -3.07 1.13
CA ILE A 142 -21.89 -2.85 0.32
C ILE A 142 -23.14 -2.57 1.19
N THR A 143 -23.18 -3.13 2.41
CA THR A 143 -24.24 -2.91 3.41
C THR A 143 -24.13 -1.54 4.09
N GLY A 144 -23.01 -0.83 3.90
CA GLY A 144 -22.78 0.51 4.42
C GLY A 144 -21.96 0.58 5.71
N GLU A 145 -21.59 -0.57 6.28
CA GLU A 145 -20.69 -0.70 7.42
C GLU A 145 -19.25 -0.34 7.02
N THR A 146 -18.43 0.05 7.99
CA THR A 146 -17.03 0.43 7.73
C THR A 146 -16.10 -0.50 8.50
N LEU A 147 -15.23 -1.18 7.77
CA LEU A 147 -14.09 -1.90 8.32
C LEU A 147 -12.89 -0.95 8.34
N THR A 148 -12.24 -0.79 9.50
CA THR A 148 -10.96 -0.08 9.59
C THR A 148 -9.84 -1.10 9.66
N ILE A 149 -8.87 -0.99 8.76
CA ILE A 149 -7.70 -1.86 8.67
C ILE A 149 -6.48 -1.02 9.05
N VAL A 150 -5.72 -1.49 10.03
CA VAL A 150 -4.45 -0.87 10.40
C VAL A 150 -3.34 -1.88 10.51
N GLY A 151 -2.12 -1.48 10.14
CA GLY A 151 -0.93 -2.32 10.17
C GLY A 151 0.24 -1.63 10.86
N THR A 152 1.12 -2.44 11.45
CA THR A 152 2.42 -1.99 11.93
C THR A 152 3.45 -3.01 11.51
N GLU A 153 4.57 -2.55 10.97
CA GLU A 153 5.61 -3.43 10.46
C GLU A 153 6.23 -4.30 11.57
N LEU A 154 6.26 -5.62 11.32
CA LEU A 154 7.05 -6.55 12.11
C LEU A 154 8.30 -6.92 11.31
N LYS A 155 9.46 -6.76 11.93
CA LYS A 155 10.75 -7.03 11.29
C LYS A 155 11.16 -8.49 11.50
N ASN A 156 11.44 -9.18 10.40
CA ASN A 156 12.10 -10.48 10.47
C ASN A 156 13.62 -10.29 10.61
N HIS A 157 14.17 -10.72 11.75
CA HIS A 157 15.61 -10.70 12.04
C HIS A 157 16.26 -12.08 11.88
N ASN A 158 15.48 -13.13 11.64
CA ASN A 158 16.01 -14.47 11.46
C ASN A 158 16.45 -14.66 10.01
N GLN A 159 17.76 -14.66 9.75
CA GLN A 159 18.25 -14.75 8.38
C GLN A 159 17.94 -16.11 7.72
N SER A 160 17.79 -17.17 8.53
CA SER A 160 17.49 -18.52 8.03
C SER A 160 16.09 -18.65 7.42
N THR A 161 15.14 -17.77 7.76
CA THR A 161 13.77 -17.81 7.21
C THR A 161 13.63 -17.08 5.87
N TRP A 162 14.68 -16.40 5.39
CA TRP A 162 14.67 -15.80 4.04
C TRP A 162 14.92 -16.81 2.91
N ASN A 163 15.34 -18.04 3.25
CA ASN A 163 15.62 -19.14 2.32
C ASN A 163 14.36 -19.87 1.83
N TYR A 164 13.21 -19.19 1.70
CA TYR A 164 12.10 -19.77 0.94
C TYR A 164 12.53 -19.79 -0.53
N ASP A 165 12.56 -21.00 -1.09
CA ASP A 165 12.90 -21.26 -2.48
C ASP A 165 11.91 -20.51 -3.39
N ASP A 166 12.48 -19.84 -4.39
CA ASP A 166 11.87 -19.42 -5.64
C ASP A 166 10.91 -18.20 -5.67
N ILE A 167 11.50 -17.05 -6.03
CA ILE A 167 10.80 -15.99 -6.77
C ILE A 167 10.30 -16.50 -8.14
N GLU A 168 10.79 -17.67 -8.60
CA GLU A 168 10.49 -18.27 -9.90
C GLU A 168 9.38 -19.33 -9.90
N THR A 169 9.04 -19.96 -8.76
CA THR A 169 8.03 -21.04 -8.69
C THR A 169 6.80 -20.65 -7.88
N GLU A 170 6.94 -19.78 -6.87
CA GLU A 170 5.83 -19.03 -6.30
C GLU A 170 5.85 -17.65 -6.95
N TYR A 171 4.84 -17.27 -7.74
CA TYR A 171 4.68 -15.89 -8.22
C TYR A 171 4.36 -15.01 -7.01
N PRO A 172 5.34 -14.37 -6.34
CA PRO A 172 5.09 -13.73 -5.07
C PRO A 172 4.39 -12.43 -5.42
N VAL A 173 3.10 -12.37 -5.15
CA VAL A 173 2.33 -11.14 -5.30
C VAL A 173 2.79 -10.23 -4.16
N SER A 174 3.25 -9.02 -4.48
CA SER A 174 3.57 -8.01 -3.44
C SER A 174 2.41 -7.92 -2.47
N ILE A 175 2.69 -7.76 -1.17
CA ILE A 175 1.65 -7.69 -0.13
C ILE A 175 0.61 -6.59 -0.42
N TRP A 176 0.94 -5.62 -1.27
CA TRP A 176 0.08 -4.51 -1.66
C TRP A 176 -0.81 -4.78 -2.88
N SER A 177 -0.54 -5.85 -3.61
CA SER A 177 -1.37 -6.30 -4.74
C SER A 177 -2.22 -7.52 -4.41
N GLN A 178 -2.16 -8.04 -3.19
CA GLN A 178 -3.00 -9.13 -2.66
C GLN A 178 -4.36 -8.65 -2.11
#